data_AF-A0A7X7IJT9-F1
#
_entry.id   AF-A0A7X7IJT9-F1
#
_cell.length_a   1.000
_cell.length_b   1.000
_cell.length_c   1.000
_cell.angle_alpha   90.00
_cell.angle_beta   90.00
_cell.angle_gamma   90.00
#
_symmetry.space_group_name_H-M   'P 1'
#
loop_
_entity.id
_entity.type
_entity.pdbx_description
1 polymer ?
#
loop_
_entity_poly.entity_id
_entity_poly.type
_entity_poly.pdbx_seq_one_letter_code
_entity_poly.pdbx_strand_id
1 'polypeptide(L)'
;IGGHAFALKGVRVKSLGSPAGVKTVVGVGMNPLIYQRIFELEKIQTSVEPLLKQIKRLTPDQREKATELMFKAQEMQMQIDDRKNESQTLLDTLPPYSEVELFVSGRILPKTQIFIADRYVTIHDEIRGPVKVVLRQVQGIKELLSINQLTGDVHSFIAGRLEPETAAEVLNLPAKPEIKQPGLKTTA
;
A
#
# COMPACT_ATOMS: atom_id res chain seq x y z
N ILE A 1 20.16 7.86 13.37
CA ILE A 1 19.91 7.99 11.91
C ILE A 1 18.66 7.19 11.61
N GLY A 2 17.56 7.85 11.24
CA GLY A 2 16.37 7.20 10.70
C GLY A 2 16.52 7.01 9.18
N GLY A 3 15.70 6.16 8.58
CA GLY A 3 15.83 5.85 7.15
C GLY A 3 14.79 4.84 6.67
N HIS A 4 14.86 4.52 5.38
CA HIS A 4 14.00 3.57 4.70
C HIS A 4 14.84 2.39 4.22
N ALA A 5 14.39 1.16 4.48
CA ALA A 5 15.02 -0.05 3.96
C ALA A 5 13.97 -1.00 3.44
N PHE A 6 14.17 -1.52 2.22
CA PHE A 6 13.23 -2.43 1.58
C PHE A 6 13.95 -3.69 1.10
N ALA A 7 13.34 -4.84 1.32
CA ALA A 7 13.81 -6.13 0.84
C ALA A 7 12.65 -6.97 0.31
N LEU A 8 12.90 -7.83 -0.67
CA LEU A 8 11.87 -8.70 -1.22
C LEU A 8 11.61 -9.91 -0.34
N LYS A 9 12.65 -10.63 0.09
CA LYS A 9 12.49 -11.87 0.86
C LYS A 9 12.64 -11.69 2.35
N GLY A 10 13.75 -11.12 2.80
CA GLY A 10 13.97 -11.02 4.23
C GLY A 10 14.96 -9.94 4.62
N VAL A 11 14.87 -9.55 5.88
CA VAL A 11 15.78 -8.60 6.51
C VAL A 11 16.31 -9.24 7.79
N ARG A 12 17.62 -9.25 7.98
CA ARG A 12 18.27 -9.66 9.23
C ARG A 12 19.12 -8.52 9.75
N VAL A 13 18.78 -8.00 10.93
CA VAL A 13 19.46 -6.84 11.52
C VAL A 13 19.65 -7.02 13.03
N LYS A 14 20.66 -6.34 13.58
CA LYS A 14 20.90 -6.35 15.03
C LYS A 14 19.94 -5.42 15.77
N SER A 15 19.77 -4.20 15.27
CA SER A 15 18.79 -3.26 15.82
C SER A 15 18.00 -2.60 14.71
N LEU A 16 16.72 -2.36 14.97
CA LEU A 16 15.83 -1.65 14.08
C LEU A 16 15.31 -0.38 14.75
N GLY A 17 15.30 0.73 14.02
CA GLY A 17 14.86 2.03 14.52
C GLY A 17 16.01 2.97 14.89
N SER A 18 15.65 4.15 15.41
CA SER A 18 16.59 5.21 15.75
C SER A 18 16.54 5.52 17.25
N PRO A 19 17.67 5.50 17.99
CA PRO A 19 17.71 5.91 19.40
C PRO A 19 17.26 7.37 19.62
N ALA A 20 17.39 8.20 18.58
CA ALA A 20 16.94 9.59 18.59
C ALA A 20 15.44 9.76 18.33
N GLY A 21 14.66 8.68 18.23
CA GLY A 21 13.20 8.74 18.01
C GLY A 21 12.80 9.28 16.63
N VAL A 22 13.69 9.14 15.64
CA VAL A 22 13.42 9.47 14.23
C VAL A 22 12.62 8.32 13.60
N LYS A 23 11.63 8.65 12.78
CA LYS A 23 10.84 7.66 12.02
C LYS A 23 11.77 6.77 11.19
N THR A 24 11.62 5.46 11.35
CA THR A 24 12.34 4.45 10.58
C THR A 24 11.33 3.54 9.91
N VAL A 25 11.49 3.31 8.61
CA VAL A 25 10.61 2.48 7.81
C VAL A 25 11.38 1.28 7.32
N VAL A 26 10.88 0.08 7.58
CA VAL A 26 11.42 -1.15 7.00
C VAL A 26 10.31 -1.93 6.34
N GLY A 27 10.49 -2.25 5.06
CA GLY A 27 9.59 -3.07 4.29
C GLY A 27 10.22 -4.39 3.87
N VAL A 28 9.47 -5.48 4.03
CA VAL A 28 9.85 -6.81 3.55
C VAL A 28 8.72 -7.37 2.69
N GLY A 29 9.00 -8.06 1.59
CA GLY A 29 7.94 -8.55 0.69
C GLY A 29 7.29 -7.45 -0.12
N MET A 30 7.96 -6.30 -0.27
CA MET A 30 7.45 -5.16 -1.01
C MET A 30 8.52 -4.55 -1.90
N ASN A 31 8.10 -4.11 -3.08
CA ASN A 31 8.92 -3.34 -4.00
C ASN A 31 8.37 -1.91 -4.07
N PRO A 32 9.07 -0.91 -3.52
CA PRO A 32 8.68 0.50 -3.59
C PRO A 32 8.27 0.97 -4.99
N LEU A 33 8.99 0.54 -6.03
CA LEU A 33 8.73 0.95 -7.41
C LEU A 33 7.41 0.38 -7.94
N ILE A 34 7.05 -0.84 -7.52
CA ILE A 34 5.76 -1.46 -7.87
C ILE A 34 4.63 -0.68 -7.22
N TYR A 35 4.73 -0.40 -5.91
CA TYR A 35 3.69 0.36 -5.21
C TYR A 35 3.58 1.80 -5.72
N GLN A 36 4.69 2.43 -6.09
CA GLN A 36 4.69 3.72 -6.77
C GLN A 36 3.95 3.64 -8.11
N ARG A 37 4.21 2.59 -8.90
CA ARG A 37 3.56 2.40 -10.19
C ARG A 37 2.05 2.20 -10.03
N ILE A 38 1.64 1.36 -9.08
CA ILE A 38 0.23 1.15 -8.76
C ILE A 38 -0.44 2.46 -8.35
N PHE A 39 0.22 3.27 -7.52
CA PHE A 39 -0.29 4.59 -7.13
C PHE A 39 -0.50 5.53 -8.32
N GLU A 40 0.44 5.57 -9.28
CA GLU A 40 0.28 6.34 -10.52
C GLU A 40 -0.90 5.84 -11.37
N LEU A 41 -1.08 4.52 -11.45
CA LEU A 41 -2.19 3.91 -12.18
C LEU A 41 -3.55 4.28 -11.56
N GLU A 42 -3.66 4.23 -10.23
CA GLU A 42 -4.88 4.62 -9.51
C GLU A 42 -5.21 6.10 -9.59
N LYS A 43 -4.18 6.97 -9.57
CA LYS A 43 -4.37 8.42 -9.73
C LYS A 43 -5.09 8.72 -11.05
N ILE A 44 -4.74 7.99 -12.11
CA ILE A 44 -5.37 8.13 -13.41
C ILE A 44 -6.79 7.55 -13.37
N GLN A 45 -7.01 6.39 -12.76
CA GLN A 45 -8.36 5.82 -12.58
C GLN A 45 -9.30 6.77 -11.83
N THR A 46 -8.85 7.34 -10.71
CA THR A 46 -9.63 8.28 -9.88
C THR A 46 -10.00 9.55 -10.65
N SER A 47 -9.16 9.98 -11.60
CA SER A 47 -9.45 11.12 -12.48
C SER A 47 -10.46 10.80 -13.58
N VAL A 48 -10.50 9.55 -14.04
CA VAL A 48 -11.31 9.09 -15.17
C VAL A 48 -12.70 8.60 -14.74
N GLU A 49 -12.81 7.89 -13.62
CA GLU A 49 -14.09 7.39 -13.08
C GLU A 49 -15.21 8.44 -12.91
N PRO A 50 -14.97 9.66 -12.39
CA PRO A 50 -16.01 10.67 -12.28
C PRO A 50 -16.51 11.15 -13.65
N LEU A 51 -15.63 11.20 -14.66
CA LEU A 51 -16.01 11.54 -16.04
C LEU A 51 -16.95 10.47 -16.62
N LEU A 52 -16.68 9.19 -16.36
CA LEU A 52 -17.55 8.07 -16.76
C LEU A 52 -18.92 8.10 -16.07
N LYS A 53 -19.00 8.48 -14.79
CA LYS A 53 -20.27 8.59 -14.05
C LYS A 53 -21.16 9.72 -14.60
N GLN A 54 -20.57 10.80 -15.10
CA GLN A 54 -21.31 11.92 -15.70
C GLN A 54 -21.87 11.58 -17.09
N ILE A 55 -21.22 10.69 -17.84
CA ILE A 55 -21.70 10.21 -19.16
C ILE A 55 -23.05 9.46 -19.03
N LYS A 56 -23.32 8.80 -17.90
CA LYS A 56 -24.60 8.11 -17.65
C LYS A 56 -25.79 9.04 -17.42
N ARG A 57 -25.60 10.37 -17.40
CA ARG A 57 -26.65 11.39 -17.20
C ARG A 57 -27.02 12.18 -18.47
N LEU A 58 -26.60 11.75 -19.65
CA LEU A 58 -26.86 12.46 -20.91
C LEU A 58 -28.33 12.32 -21.36
N THR A 59 -28.91 13.42 -21.85
CA THR A 59 -30.30 13.49 -22.36
C THR A 59 -30.44 12.92 -23.78
N PRO A 60 -31.66 12.58 -24.25
CA PRO A 60 -31.88 11.96 -25.56
C PRO A 60 -31.34 12.74 -26.77
N ASP A 61 -31.33 14.09 -26.73
CA ASP A 61 -30.78 14.94 -27.80
C ASP A 61 -29.24 14.92 -27.88
N GLN A 62 -28.57 14.45 -26.82
CA GLN A 62 -27.11 14.30 -26.80
C GLN A 62 -26.66 12.95 -27.37
N ARG A 63 -27.59 12.08 -27.84
CA ARG A 63 -27.33 10.70 -28.27
C ARG A 63 -26.36 10.56 -29.46
N GLU A 64 -26.27 11.54 -30.34
CA GLU A 64 -25.33 11.49 -31.47
C GLU A 64 -23.88 11.78 -31.02
N LYS A 65 -23.69 12.75 -30.13
CA LYS A 65 -22.44 12.91 -29.35
C LYS A 65 -22.23 11.78 -28.35
N ALA A 66 -23.28 11.06 -27.96
CA ALA A 66 -23.20 9.95 -27.02
C ALA A 66 -22.54 8.72 -27.63
N THR A 67 -22.56 8.52 -28.95
CA THR A 67 -21.82 7.41 -29.58
C THR A 67 -20.30 7.64 -29.44
N GLU A 68 -19.80 8.84 -29.72
CA GLU A 68 -18.40 9.19 -29.47
C GLU A 68 -18.04 9.14 -27.98
N LEU A 69 -18.94 9.60 -27.10
CA LEU A 69 -18.73 9.54 -25.65
C LEU A 69 -18.79 8.10 -25.11
N MET A 70 -19.60 7.21 -25.70
CA MET A 70 -19.66 5.79 -25.38
C MET A 70 -18.39 5.08 -25.84
N PHE A 71 -17.88 5.38 -27.04
CA PHE A 71 -16.58 4.88 -27.50
C PHE A 71 -15.44 5.34 -26.57
N LYS A 72 -15.41 6.63 -26.22
CA LYS A 72 -14.45 7.17 -25.25
C LYS A 72 -14.61 6.52 -23.87
N ALA A 73 -15.84 6.23 -23.43
CA ALA A 73 -16.09 5.57 -22.16
C ALA A 73 -15.61 4.12 -22.15
N GLN A 74 -15.79 3.39 -23.26
CA GLN A 74 -15.29 2.03 -23.44
C GLN A 74 -13.76 2.01 -23.52
N GLU A 75 -13.15 2.95 -24.24
CA GLU A 75 -11.69 3.11 -24.29
C GLU A 75 -11.12 3.43 -22.90
N MET A 76 -11.76 4.32 -22.15
CA MET A 76 -11.39 4.63 -20.77
C MET A 76 -11.58 3.44 -19.82
N GLN A 77 -12.64 2.64 -20.00
CA GLN A 77 -12.87 1.43 -19.21
C GLN A 77 -11.83 0.35 -19.51
N MET A 78 -11.49 0.15 -20.79
CA MET A 78 -10.43 -0.75 -21.23
C MET A 78 -9.08 -0.32 -20.63
N GLN A 79 -8.78 0.98 -20.63
CA GLN A 79 -7.59 1.50 -19.95
C GLN A 79 -7.60 1.24 -18.44
N ILE A 80 -8.75 1.28 -17.76
CA ILE A 80 -8.84 0.94 -16.33
C ILE A 80 -8.56 -0.55 -16.12
N ASP A 81 -9.14 -1.41 -16.96
CA ASP A 81 -9.02 -2.86 -16.81
C ASP A 81 -7.59 -3.33 -17.15
N ASP A 82 -6.96 -2.78 -18.19
CA ASP A 82 -5.56 -3.03 -18.52
C ASP A 82 -4.63 -2.65 -17.36
N ARG A 83 -4.88 -1.50 -16.72
CA ARG A 83 -4.09 -1.02 -15.58
C ARG A 83 -4.29 -1.87 -14.33
N LYS A 84 -5.51 -2.37 -14.09
CA LYS A 84 -5.77 -3.32 -13.00
C LYS A 84 -5.02 -4.63 -13.23
N ASN A 85 -5.02 -5.13 -14.46
CA ASN A 85 -4.27 -6.32 -14.82
C ASN A 85 -2.76 -6.10 -14.66
N GLU A 86 -2.23 -4.95 -15.07
CA GLU A 86 -0.83 -4.57 -14.85
C GLU A 86 -0.49 -4.55 -13.35
N SER A 87 -1.31 -3.89 -12.54
CA SER A 87 -1.15 -3.84 -11.07
C SER A 87 -1.14 -5.24 -10.45
N GLN A 88 -2.09 -6.10 -10.85
CA GLN A 88 -2.17 -7.46 -10.33
C GLN A 88 -0.94 -8.28 -10.72
N THR A 89 -0.52 -8.20 -11.99
CA THR A 89 0.67 -8.89 -12.49
C THR A 89 1.92 -8.50 -11.72
N LEU A 90 2.08 -7.20 -11.41
CA LEU A 90 3.21 -6.72 -10.61
C LEU A 90 3.18 -7.27 -9.18
N LEU A 91 2.01 -7.36 -8.56
CA LEU A 91 1.87 -7.96 -7.23
C LEU A 91 2.19 -9.47 -7.24
N ASP A 92 1.82 -10.17 -8.31
CA ASP A 92 2.11 -11.60 -8.46
C ASP A 92 3.61 -11.90 -8.63
N THR A 93 4.43 -10.90 -8.99
CA THR A 93 5.91 -11.05 -9.01
C THR A 93 6.55 -11.05 -7.61
N LEU A 94 5.81 -10.68 -6.57
CA LEU A 94 6.33 -10.64 -5.21
C LEU A 94 6.43 -12.06 -4.63
N PRO A 95 7.42 -12.33 -3.76
CA PRO A 95 7.57 -13.65 -3.17
C PRO A 95 6.34 -14.00 -2.31
N PRO A 96 6.00 -15.30 -2.21
CA PRO A 96 4.91 -15.75 -1.36
C PRO A 96 5.16 -15.36 0.10
N TYR A 97 4.08 -15.04 0.82
CA TYR A 97 4.17 -14.52 2.21
C TYR A 97 4.94 -15.43 3.16
N SER A 98 4.96 -16.75 2.90
CA SER A 98 5.72 -17.72 3.69
C SER A 98 7.24 -17.53 3.62
N GLU A 99 7.75 -16.89 2.57
CA GLU A 99 9.17 -16.58 2.40
C GLU A 99 9.56 -15.22 2.99
N VAL A 100 8.57 -14.42 3.42
CA VAL A 100 8.78 -13.04 3.85
C VAL A 100 9.04 -12.97 5.35
N GLU A 101 10.26 -12.61 5.76
CA GLU A 101 10.64 -12.55 7.18
C GLU A 101 11.50 -11.34 7.57
N LEU A 102 11.23 -10.76 8.73
CA LEU A 102 12.11 -9.79 9.39
C LEU A 102 12.65 -10.42 10.68
N PHE A 103 13.97 -10.54 10.79
CA PHE A 103 14.64 -11.02 11.98
C PHE A 103 15.48 -9.92 12.61
N VAL A 104 15.21 -9.64 13.89
CA VAL A 104 15.92 -8.64 14.67
C VAL A 104 16.56 -9.31 15.88
N SER A 105 17.89 -9.43 15.89
CA SER A 105 18.58 -10.18 16.95
C SER A 105 18.69 -9.44 18.28
N GLY A 106 18.66 -8.10 18.26
CA GLY A 106 18.90 -7.27 19.45
C GLY A 106 17.66 -6.52 19.94
N ARG A 107 17.15 -5.56 19.17
CA ARG A 107 15.98 -4.75 19.58
C ARG A 107 15.33 -3.97 18.44
N ILE A 108 14.04 -3.68 18.59
CA ILE A 108 13.26 -2.77 17.75
C ILE A 108 12.86 -1.57 18.59
N LEU A 109 13.25 -0.37 18.17
CA LEU A 109 12.99 0.86 18.90
C LEU A 109 11.63 1.47 18.51
N PRO A 110 11.04 2.32 19.37
CA PRO A 110 9.82 3.07 19.08
C PRO A 110 9.89 3.87 17.78
N LYS A 111 8.71 4.18 17.22
CA LYS A 111 8.52 4.91 15.96
C LYS A 111 9.09 4.20 14.72
N THR A 112 9.34 2.90 14.85
CA THR A 112 9.69 2.04 13.72
C THR A 112 8.41 1.55 13.08
N GLN A 113 8.25 1.81 11.79
CA GLN A 113 7.19 1.25 10.97
C GLN A 113 7.71 0.02 10.24
N ILE A 114 7.05 -1.11 10.46
CA ILE A 114 7.39 -2.38 9.84
C ILE A 114 6.29 -2.69 8.84
N PHE A 115 6.69 -2.92 7.59
CA PHE A 115 5.82 -3.37 6.53
C PHE A 115 6.21 -4.79 6.13
N ILE A 116 5.23 -5.67 6.07
CA ILE A 116 5.39 -7.02 5.54
C ILE A 116 4.30 -7.22 4.49
N ALA A 117 4.72 -7.28 3.22
CA ALA A 117 3.85 -7.29 2.06
C ALA A 117 2.80 -6.17 2.06
N ASP A 118 1.52 -6.50 2.24
CA ASP A 118 0.37 -5.60 2.23
C ASP A 118 -0.09 -5.21 3.64
N ARG A 119 0.70 -5.51 4.67
CA ARG A 119 0.39 -5.20 6.08
C ARG A 119 1.47 -4.35 6.71
N TYR A 120 1.07 -3.50 7.64
CA TYR A 120 2.01 -2.67 8.37
C TYR A 120 1.64 -2.51 9.84
N VAL A 121 2.65 -2.24 10.65
CA VAL A 121 2.51 -1.92 12.07
C VAL A 121 3.49 -0.80 12.45
N THR A 122 3.06 0.10 13.31
CA THR A 122 3.95 1.05 13.98
C THR A 122 4.28 0.54 15.36
N ILE A 123 5.57 0.42 15.66
CA ILE A 123 6.06 0.02 16.98
C ILE A 123 6.07 1.24 17.90
N HIS A 124 5.26 1.19 18.94
CA HIS A 124 5.14 2.26 19.93
C HIS A 124 6.12 2.08 21.11
N ASP A 125 6.36 0.83 21.50
CA ASP A 125 7.22 0.46 22.63
C ASP A 125 8.44 -0.35 22.17
N GLU A 126 9.55 -0.26 22.91
CA GLU A 126 10.76 -1.03 22.58
C GLU A 126 10.51 -2.54 22.70
N ILE A 127 10.77 -3.26 21.61
CA ILE A 127 10.72 -4.73 21.59
C ILE A 127 12.16 -5.26 21.69
N ARG A 128 12.43 -6.05 22.73
CA ARG A 128 13.74 -6.69 22.91
C ARG A 128 13.80 -8.00 22.12
N GLY A 129 14.85 -8.14 21.33
CA GLY A 129 15.15 -9.31 20.52
C GLY A 129 15.76 -10.45 21.33
N PRO A 130 16.01 -11.60 20.69
CA PRO A 130 15.79 -11.89 19.27
C PRO A 130 14.32 -12.11 18.92
N VAL A 131 13.81 -11.33 17.97
CA VAL A 131 12.41 -11.40 17.51
C VAL A 131 12.37 -11.63 16.01
N LYS A 132 11.49 -12.53 15.61
CA LYS A 132 11.14 -12.79 14.23
C LYS A 132 9.74 -12.24 13.95
N VAL A 133 9.61 -11.35 12.97
CA VAL A 133 8.33 -10.81 12.52
C VAL A 133 7.96 -11.48 11.19
N VAL A 134 6.77 -12.05 11.13
CA VAL A 134 6.25 -12.81 9.98
C VAL A 134 4.80 -12.45 9.70
N LEU A 135 4.36 -12.74 8.48
CA LEU A 135 2.95 -12.72 8.12
C LEU A 135 2.39 -14.16 8.19
N ARG A 136 1.29 -14.33 8.91
CA ARG A 136 0.56 -15.60 8.99
C ARG A 136 -0.82 -15.43 8.40
N GLN A 137 -1.28 -16.41 7.64
CA GLN A 137 -2.65 -16.47 7.14
C GLN A 137 -3.44 -17.51 7.95
N VAL A 138 -4.51 -17.08 8.62
CA VAL A 138 -5.40 -17.95 9.40
C VAL A 138 -6.82 -17.68 8.92
N GLN A 139 -7.53 -18.72 8.43
CA GLN A 139 -8.91 -18.61 7.92
C GLN A 139 -9.11 -17.50 6.87
N GLY A 140 -8.10 -17.25 6.02
CA GLY A 140 -8.15 -16.20 5.00
C GLY A 140 -7.75 -14.79 5.49
N ILE A 141 -7.61 -14.60 6.80
CA ILE A 141 -7.17 -13.33 7.39
C ILE A 141 -5.64 -13.34 7.50
N LYS A 142 -5.00 -12.27 7.02
CA LYS A 142 -3.55 -12.06 7.14
C LYS A 142 -3.27 -11.29 8.43
N GLU A 143 -2.47 -11.89 9.30
CA GLU A 143 -2.06 -11.33 10.58
C GLU A 143 -0.54 -11.18 10.65
N LEU A 144 -0.08 -10.06 11.20
CA LEU A 144 1.34 -9.81 11.42
C LEU A 144 1.69 -10.24 12.84
N LEU A 145 2.69 -11.10 12.98
CA LEU A 145 3.08 -11.71 14.25
C LEU A 145 4.54 -11.40 14.55
N SER A 146 4.85 -11.12 15.80
CA SER A 146 6.22 -11.21 16.33
C SER A 146 6.36 -12.46 17.18
N ILE A 147 7.43 -13.21 16.95
CA ILE A 147 7.78 -14.43 17.67
C ILE A 147 9.13 -14.16 18.36
N ASN A 148 9.13 -14.15 19.69
CA ASN A 148 10.36 -14.12 20.45
C ASN A 148 11.07 -15.48 20.31
N GLN A 149 12.29 -15.48 19.78
CA GLN A 149 13.03 -16.70 19.49
C GLN A 149 13.68 -17.32 20.73
N LEU A 150 13.74 -16.61 21.87
CA LEU A 150 14.22 -17.17 23.14
C LEU A 150 13.10 -17.85 23.91
N THR A 151 11.94 -17.18 24.05
CA THR A 151 10.84 -17.66 24.89
C THR A 151 9.80 -18.46 24.10
N GLY A 152 9.74 -18.27 22.77
CA GLY A 152 8.68 -18.81 21.93
C GLY A 152 7.39 -17.98 21.98
N ASP A 153 7.35 -16.88 22.73
CA ASP A 153 6.16 -16.04 22.87
C ASP A 153 5.76 -15.46 21.52
N VAL A 154 4.48 -15.59 21.19
CA VAL A 154 3.88 -15.07 19.97
C VAL A 154 2.97 -13.91 20.33
N HIS A 155 3.22 -12.77 19.72
CA HIS A 155 2.41 -11.57 19.87
C HIS A 155 1.86 -11.16 18.51
N SER A 156 0.55 -11.01 18.40
CA SER A 156 -0.11 -10.50 17.20
C SER A 156 -0.19 -8.98 17.23
N PHE A 157 0.09 -8.36 16.10
CA PHE A 157 -0.08 -6.92 15.96
C PHE A 157 -1.45 -6.60 15.39
N ILE A 158 -2.03 -5.50 15.86
CA ILE A 158 -3.13 -4.83 15.17
C ILE A 158 -2.53 -4.16 13.93
N ALA A 159 -2.50 -4.91 12.82
CA ALA A 159 -1.86 -4.47 11.58
C ALA A 159 -2.84 -3.74 10.66
N GLY A 160 -2.44 -2.56 10.19
CA GLY A 160 -3.13 -1.87 9.12
C GLY A 160 -2.91 -2.56 7.78
N ARG A 161 -3.81 -2.31 6.82
CA ARG A 161 -3.60 -2.70 5.42
C ARG A 161 -2.86 -1.58 4.70
N LEU A 162 -1.87 -1.95 3.89
CA LEU A 162 -1.16 -1.02 3.03
C LEU A 162 -2.08 -0.61 1.90
N GLU A 163 -2.83 0.46 2.11
CA GLU A 163 -3.55 1.13 1.04
C GLU A 163 -2.57 1.99 0.22
N PRO A 164 -2.85 2.23 -1.06
CA PRO A 164 -2.02 3.03 -1.97
C PRO A 164 -1.62 4.40 -1.39
N GLU A 165 -2.51 5.02 -0.61
CA GLU A 165 -2.30 6.32 0.04
C GLU A 165 -1.29 6.22 1.18
N THR A 166 -1.40 5.17 1.99
CA THR A 166 -0.42 4.86 3.04
C THR A 166 0.93 4.49 2.43
N ALA A 167 0.95 3.75 1.32
CA ALA A 167 2.19 3.47 0.59
C ALA A 167 2.86 4.76 0.09
N ALA A 168 2.09 5.73 -0.41
CA ALA A 168 2.62 7.01 -0.85
C ALA A 168 3.25 7.82 0.29
N GLU A 169 2.60 7.91 1.45
CA GLU A 169 3.14 8.61 2.61
C GLU A 169 4.44 7.95 3.15
N VAL A 170 4.49 6.63 3.11
CA VAL A 170 5.62 5.83 3.61
C VAL A 170 6.80 5.85 2.64
N LEU A 171 6.53 5.94 1.34
CA LEU A 171 7.54 6.04 0.28
C LEU A 171 7.94 7.49 -0.03
N ASN A 172 7.42 8.49 0.69
CA ASN A 172 7.56 9.92 0.38
C ASN A 172 7.18 10.26 -1.07
N LEU A 173 6.15 9.61 -1.61
CA LEU A 173 5.61 9.91 -2.94
C LEU A 173 4.70 11.14 -2.88
N PRO A 174 4.61 11.93 -3.97
CA PRO A 174 3.75 13.11 -4.00
C PRO A 174 2.27 12.74 -3.82
N ALA A 175 1.54 13.56 -3.07
CA ALA A 175 0.12 13.34 -2.78
C ALA A 175 -0.75 13.21 -4.04
N LYS A 176 -1.86 12.45 -3.94
CA LYS A 176 -2.87 12.40 -5.01
C LYS A 176 -3.36 13.83 -5.30
N PRO A 177 -3.57 14.21 -6.57
CA PRO A 177 -4.16 15.50 -6.88
C PRO A 177 -5.56 15.55 -6.28
N GLU A 178 -5.86 16.56 -5.47
CA GLU A 178 -7.23 16.87 -5.10
C GLU A 178 -8.00 17.18 -6.38
N ILE A 179 -8.89 16.29 -6.79
CA ILE A 179 -9.84 16.59 -7.85
C ILE A 179 -10.87 17.53 -7.23
N LYS A 180 -10.66 18.85 -7.39
CA LYS A 180 -11.72 19.83 -7.16
C LYS A 180 -12.87 19.46 -8.09
N GLN A 181 -13.97 18.94 -7.52
CA GLN A 181 -15.19 18.70 -8.28
C GLN A 181 -15.62 20.02 -8.94
N PRO A 182 -15.68 20.12 -10.28
CA PRO A 182 -16.20 21.32 -10.91
C PRO A 182 -17.72 21.30 -10.77
N GLY A 183 -18.23 22.12 -9.86
CA GLY A 183 -19.64 22.50 -9.81
C GLY A 183 -20.45 21.96 -8.63
N LEU A 184 -20.24 22.50 -7.44
CA LEU A 184 -21.39 23.01 -6.69
C LEU A 184 -21.37 24.53 -6.85
N LYS A 185 -22.20 25.06 -7.75
CA LYS A 185 -22.66 26.43 -7.61
C LYS A 185 -23.48 26.45 -6.33
N THR A 186 -22.96 27.10 -5.29
CA THR A 186 -23.77 27.56 -4.16
C THR A 186 -24.82 28.50 -4.74
N THR A 187 -26.03 28.00 -4.93
CA THR A 187 -27.20 28.83 -5.20
C THR A 187 -27.78 29.25 -3.87
N ALA A 188 -27.78 30.57 -3.67
CA ALA A 188 -28.45 31.39 -2.66
C ALA A 188 -28.03 31.19 -1.20
#